data_AF-A0A0P0YAV8-F1
#
_entry.id   AF-A0A0P0YAV8-F1
#
_cell.length_a   1.000
_cell.length_b   1.000
_cell.length_c   1.000
_cell.angle_alpha   90.00
_cell.angle_beta   90.00
_cell.angle_gamma   90.00
#
_symmetry.space_group_name_H-M   'P 1'
#
loop_
_entity.id
_entity.type
_entity.pdbx_description
1 polymer ?
#
loop_
_entity_poly.entity_id
_entity_poly.type
_entity_poly.pdbx_seq_one_letter_code
_entity_poly.pdbx_strand_id
1 'polypeptide(L)'
;MRKLDCLDLGILRRSNELRQELAIVELEMIRSEQPKLCVWRSEWWELKWPPIFPVGGGNLDVDKLTWNWDTDTVIAFGNYLCFVDYCNGVLFCDAFDDNPKLLYLEFLCKIPGLDRFYHGRAWSDVYQNVGVTNNHEIFMHCS
;
A
#
# COMPACT_ATOMS: atom_id res chain seq x y z
N MET A 1 15.27 0.27 -15.22
CA MET A 1 15.42 -0.24 -13.84
C MET A 1 14.95 0.88 -12.92
N ARG A 2 13.70 0.83 -12.43
CA ARG A 2 13.23 1.75 -11.40
C ARG A 2 14.06 1.42 -10.15
N LYS A 3 14.74 2.40 -9.55
CA LYS A 3 15.30 2.18 -8.21
C LYS A 3 14.10 1.97 -7.29
N LEU A 4 14.12 0.87 -6.53
CA LEU A 4 13.22 0.69 -5.41
C LEU A 4 13.43 1.87 -4.47
N ASP A 5 12.42 2.74 -4.39
CA ASP A 5 12.40 3.77 -3.38
C ASP A 5 11.96 3.10 -2.07
N CYS A 6 12.59 3.46 -0.95
CA CYS A 6 12.33 2.85 0.36
C CYS A 6 10.87 3.02 0.86
N LEU A 7 10.06 3.80 0.15
CA LEU A 7 8.66 4.07 0.45
C LEU A 7 7.73 2.92 0.05
N ASP A 8 8.19 1.97 -0.77
CA ASP A 8 7.40 0.79 -1.17
C ASP A 8 7.57 -0.40 -0.20
N LEU A 9 8.34 -0.21 0.88
CA LEU A 9 8.70 -1.25 1.85
C LEU A 9 8.01 -1.00 3.20
N GLY A 10 7.30 -2.01 3.70
CA GLY A 10 6.63 -2.00 4.98
C GLY A 10 7.10 -3.13 5.90
N ILE A 11 6.94 -2.93 7.20
CA ILE A 11 7.21 -3.94 8.22
C ILE A 11 5.92 -4.18 8.99
N LEU A 12 5.48 -5.44 9.06
CA LEU A 12 4.31 -5.85 9.82
C LEU A 12 4.71 -6.86 10.88
N ARG A 13 4.29 -6.61 12.11
CA ARG A 13 4.44 -7.55 13.21
C ARG A 13 3.07 -8.05 13.61
N ARG A 14 2.90 -9.37 13.61
CA ARG A 14 1.72 -10.03 14.16
C ARG A 14 2.12 -10.74 15.44
N SER A 15 1.42 -10.45 16.52
CA SER A 15 1.58 -11.14 17.80
C SER A 15 0.27 -11.82 18.15
N ASN A 16 0.31 -13.11 18.43
CA ASN A 16 -0.75 -13.81 19.13
C ASN A 16 -0.20 -14.35 20.46
N GLU A 17 -1.02 -15.01 21.27
CA GLU A 17 -0.62 -15.52 22.60
C GLU A 17 0.55 -16.51 22.55
N LEU A 18 0.78 -17.16 21.41
CA LEU A 18 1.72 -18.28 21.27
C LEU A 18 2.96 -17.94 20.43
N ARG A 19 2.86 -16.95 19.54
CA ARG A 19 3.88 -16.65 18.53
C ARG A 19 3.94 -15.17 18.20
N GLN A 20 5.16 -14.72 17.97
CA GLN A 20 5.45 -13.43 17.38
C GLN A 20 6.05 -13.68 16.00
N GLU A 21 5.41 -13.11 15.00
CA GLU A 21 5.81 -13.24 13.60
C GLU A 21 6.07 -11.84 13.04
N LEU A 22 7.10 -11.74 12.20
CA LEU A 22 7.50 -10.52 11.54
C LEU A 22 7.51 -10.78 10.03
N ALA A 23 6.95 -9.86 9.28
CA ALA A 23 7.03 -9.82 7.84
C ALA A 23 7.62 -8.48 7.38
N ILE A 24 8.54 -8.53 6.42
CA ILE A 24 8.97 -7.36 5.66
C ILE A 24 8.37 -7.52 4.28
N VAL A 25 7.65 -6.51 3.79
CA VAL A 25 6.94 -6.60 2.53
C VAL A 25 7.32 -5.44 1.65
N GLU A 26 7.60 -5.74 0.40
CA GLU A 26 7.88 -4.77 -0.64
C GLU A 26 6.83 -4.95 -1.75
N LEU A 27 6.17 -3.85 -2.12
CA LEU A 27 5.19 -3.80 -3.20
C LEU A 27 5.80 -3.11 -4.41
N GLU A 28 6.00 -3.86 -5.49
CA GLU A 28 6.41 -3.30 -6.77
C GLU A 28 5.18 -3.15 -7.69
N MET A 29 4.86 -1.90 -8.00
CA MET A 29 3.82 -1.52 -8.97
C MET A 29 4.48 -0.96 -10.23
N ILE A 30 4.48 -1.77 -11.29
CA ILE A 30 4.90 -1.36 -12.64
C ILE A 30 3.65 -1.04 -13.46
N ARG A 31 3.74 0.00 -14.28
CA ARG A 31 2.63 0.51 -15.09
C ARG A 31 2.01 -0.59 -15.96
N SER A 32 0.71 -0.83 -15.79
CA SER A 32 -0.07 -1.84 -16.53
C SER A 32 0.49 -3.27 -16.44
N GLU A 33 1.25 -3.58 -15.39
CA GLU A 33 1.65 -4.94 -15.05
C GLU A 33 0.92 -5.41 -13.79
N GLN A 34 0.86 -6.73 -13.62
CA GLN A 34 0.38 -7.31 -12.37
C GLN A 34 1.29 -6.90 -11.21
N PRO A 35 0.75 -6.48 -10.06
CA PRO A 35 1.54 -6.15 -8.89
C PRO A 35 2.44 -7.30 -8.48
N LYS A 36 3.67 -6.98 -8.04
CA LYS A 36 4.58 -7.95 -7.44
C LYS A 36 4.73 -7.62 -5.97
N LEU A 37 4.68 -8.66 -5.15
CA LEU A 37 4.85 -8.56 -3.71
C LEU A 37 6.00 -9.46 -3.29
N CYS A 38 7.08 -8.85 -2.81
CA CYS A 38 8.19 -9.58 -2.20
C CYS A 38 7.95 -9.61 -0.69
N VAL A 39 7.76 -10.80 -0.13
CA VAL A 39 7.47 -10.99 1.29
C VAL A 39 8.64 -11.74 1.93
N TRP A 40 9.33 -11.10 2.86
CA TRP A 40 10.26 -11.77 3.75
C TRP A 40 9.54 -12.23 5.00
N ARG A 41 9.50 -13.54 5.22
CA ARG A 41 8.98 -14.18 6.43
C ARG A 41 9.74 -15.49 6.65
N SER A 42 9.85 -15.95 7.89
CA SER A 42 10.49 -17.24 8.20
C SER A 42 11.88 -17.41 7.58
N GLU A 43 12.69 -16.35 7.59
CA GLU A 43 14.09 -16.32 7.13
C GLU A 43 14.33 -16.32 5.60
N TRP A 44 13.30 -16.29 4.76
CA TRP A 44 13.48 -16.20 3.29
C TRP A 44 12.51 -15.21 2.62
N TRP A 45 12.85 -14.81 1.39
CA TRP A 45 11.99 -14.01 0.52
C TRP A 45 11.11 -14.90 -0.36
N GLU A 46 9.81 -14.61 -0.41
CA GLU A 46 8.84 -15.20 -1.32
C GLU A 46 8.35 -14.11 -2.29
N LEU A 47 8.40 -14.38 -3.59
CA LEU A 47 7.79 -13.53 -4.60
C LEU A 47 6.34 -13.99 -4.86
N LYS A 48 5.40 -13.04 -4.85
CA LYS A 48 3.97 -13.28 -5.07
C LYS A 48 3.40 -12.26 -6.05
N TRP A 49 2.26 -12.60 -6.67
CA TRP A 49 1.56 -11.76 -7.65
C TRP A 49 0.11 -11.55 -7.22
N PRO A 50 -0.13 -10.70 -6.21
CA PRO A 50 -1.46 -10.55 -5.65
C PRO A 50 -2.43 -9.92 -6.67
N PRO A 51 -3.66 -10.42 -6.79
CA PRO A 51 -4.73 -9.68 -7.46
C PRO A 51 -5.14 -8.44 -6.65
N ILE A 52 -5.67 -7.42 -7.34
CA ILE A 52 -6.26 -6.24 -6.71
C ILE A 52 -7.79 -6.35 -6.74
N PHE A 53 -8.44 -6.07 -5.62
CA PHE A 53 -9.90 -6.02 -5.51
C PHE A 53 -10.36 -4.71 -4.88
N PRO A 54 -11.41 -4.04 -5.39
CA PRO A 54 -11.97 -2.87 -4.73
C PRO A 54 -12.67 -3.28 -3.42
N VAL A 55 -12.43 -2.50 -2.36
CA VAL A 55 -13.15 -2.59 -1.09
C VAL A 55 -14.61 -2.23 -1.32
N GLY A 56 -15.53 -3.07 -0.83
CA GLY A 56 -16.96 -2.92 -1.07
C GLY A 56 -17.45 -3.50 -2.40
N GLY A 57 -16.54 -4.00 -3.26
CA GLY A 57 -16.87 -4.55 -4.57
C GLY A 57 -17.02 -3.48 -5.65
N GLY A 58 -17.58 -3.88 -6.80
CA GLY A 58 -17.70 -3.03 -7.98
C GLY A 58 -16.59 -3.25 -9.01
N ASN A 59 -16.62 -2.44 -10.06
CA ASN A 59 -15.63 -2.52 -11.15
C ASN A 59 -14.42 -1.65 -10.81
N LEU A 60 -13.24 -2.24 -10.87
CA LEU A 60 -11.96 -1.55 -10.75
C LEU A 60 -11.21 -1.67 -12.07
N ASP A 61 -10.83 -0.53 -12.64
CA ASP A 61 -9.90 -0.49 -13.76
C ASP A 61 -8.47 -0.64 -13.22
N VAL A 62 -8.01 -1.90 -13.15
CA VAL A 62 -6.70 -2.27 -12.59
C VAL A 62 -5.55 -1.71 -13.44
N ASP A 63 -5.72 -1.63 -14.75
CA ASP A 63 -4.70 -1.10 -15.66
C ASP A 63 -4.51 0.40 -15.42
N LYS A 64 -5.61 1.15 -15.27
CA LYS A 64 -5.55 2.57 -14.91
C LYS A 64 -4.97 2.79 -13.51
N LEU A 65 -5.34 1.96 -12.54
CA LEU A 65 -4.80 2.04 -11.17
C LEU A 65 -3.28 1.83 -11.18
N THR A 66 -2.80 0.71 -11.75
CA THR A 66 -1.37 0.36 -11.78
C THR A 66 -0.53 1.33 -12.61
N TRP A 67 -1.11 1.94 -13.66
CA TRP A 67 -0.41 2.95 -14.46
C TRP A 67 -0.01 4.19 -13.65
N ASN A 68 -0.87 4.60 -12.71
CA ASN A 68 -0.71 5.84 -11.95
C ASN A 68 -0.44 5.62 -10.46
N TRP A 69 -0.30 4.37 -10.01
CA TRP A 69 0.00 4.07 -8.62
C TRP A 69 1.46 4.33 -8.31
N ASP A 70 1.70 5.02 -7.22
CA ASP A 70 3.04 5.18 -6.67
C ASP A 70 2.96 5.45 -5.16
N THR A 71 3.53 4.56 -4.36
CA THR A 71 3.37 4.59 -2.90
C THR A 71 4.13 5.79 -2.32
N ASP A 72 3.43 6.63 -1.56
CA ASP A 72 4.01 7.75 -0.83
C ASP A 72 4.38 7.33 0.60
N THR A 73 3.64 6.39 1.20
CA THR A 73 3.98 5.82 2.52
C THR A 73 3.40 4.42 2.72
N VAL A 74 4.03 3.65 3.62
CA VAL A 74 3.53 2.34 4.06
C VAL A 74 3.39 2.33 5.57
N ILE A 75 2.20 2.02 6.05
CA ILE A 75 1.89 1.97 7.48
C ILE A 75 1.30 0.62 7.87
N ALA A 76 1.59 0.19 9.10
CA ALA A 76 0.94 -0.99 9.69
C ALA A 76 -0.41 -0.58 10.28
N PHE A 77 -1.46 -1.34 9.97
CA PHE A 77 -2.82 -1.11 10.42
C PHE A 77 -3.47 -2.42 10.84
N GLY A 78 -3.54 -2.66 12.15
CA GLY A 78 -4.00 -3.93 12.70
C GLY A 78 -3.19 -5.10 12.14
N ASN A 79 -3.84 -5.94 11.35
CA ASN A 79 -3.26 -7.12 10.70
C ASN A 79 -2.81 -6.90 9.24
N TYR A 80 -2.85 -5.66 8.76
CA TYR A 80 -2.56 -5.30 7.38
C TYR A 80 -1.40 -4.32 7.28
N LEU A 81 -0.68 -4.37 6.16
CA LEU A 81 0.06 -3.22 5.66
C LEU A 81 -0.84 -2.42 4.73
N CYS A 82 -0.76 -1.10 4.85
CA CYS A 82 -1.44 -0.14 4.01
C CYS A 82 -0.39 0.58 3.17
N PHE A 83 -0.36 0.27 1.87
CA PHE A 83 0.39 1.05 0.90
C PHE A 83 -0.49 2.22 0.49
N VAL A 84 -0.03 3.44 0.76
CA VAL A 84 -0.83 4.64 0.56
C VAL A 84 -0.27 5.46 -0.59
N ASP A 85 -1.15 5.80 -1.51
CA ASP A 85 -0.92 6.75 -2.59
C ASP A 85 -1.87 7.94 -2.36
N TYR A 86 -1.33 9.10 -1.99
CA TYR A 86 -2.11 10.30 -1.61
C TYR A 86 -2.97 10.85 -2.75
N CYS A 87 -2.66 10.51 -4.01
CA CYS A 87 -3.44 10.92 -5.18
C CYS A 87 -4.61 9.98 -5.47
N ASN A 88 -4.55 8.73 -5.00
CA ASN A 88 -5.46 7.67 -5.39
C ASN A 88 -6.21 7.05 -4.19
N GLY A 89 -5.49 6.44 -3.24
CA GLY A 89 -6.12 5.66 -2.18
C GLY A 89 -5.15 4.81 -1.38
N VAL A 90 -5.67 3.70 -0.83
CA VAL A 90 -4.94 2.75 0.01
C VAL A 90 -5.08 1.34 -0.55
N LEU A 91 -3.97 0.61 -0.65
CA LEU A 91 -3.95 -0.84 -0.85
C LEU A 91 -3.66 -1.53 0.50
N PHE A 92 -4.62 -2.32 0.98
CA PHE A 92 -4.44 -3.16 2.17
C PHE A 92 -3.91 -4.53 1.77
N CYS A 93 -2.90 -5.02 2.50
CA CYS A 93 -2.27 -6.32 2.28
C CYS A 93 -2.11 -7.07 3.59
N ASP A 94 -2.64 -8.31 3.69
CA ASP A 94 -2.24 -9.22 4.77
C ASP A 94 -0.96 -9.94 4.35
N ALA A 95 0.16 -9.55 4.94
CA ALA A 95 1.48 -10.12 4.66
C ALA A 95 1.62 -11.59 5.08
N PHE A 96 0.77 -12.06 5.99
CA PHE A 96 0.80 -13.42 6.53
C PHE A 96 -0.13 -14.37 5.77
N ASP A 97 -0.94 -13.87 4.84
CA ASP A 97 -1.71 -14.72 3.94
C ASP A 97 -0.76 -15.45 2.96
N ASP A 98 -0.99 -16.74 2.76
CA ASP A 98 -0.26 -17.53 1.78
C ASP A 98 -0.57 -17.09 0.35
N ASN A 99 -1.78 -16.58 0.10
CA ASN A 99 -2.23 -16.05 -1.18
C ASN A 99 -2.73 -14.61 -0.98
N PRO A 100 -1.81 -13.64 -0.73
CA PRO A 100 -2.18 -12.29 -0.39
C PRO A 100 -2.97 -11.63 -1.52
N LYS A 101 -3.84 -10.73 -1.12
CA LYS A 101 -4.65 -9.89 -2.01
C LYS A 101 -4.37 -8.44 -1.65
N LEU A 102 -4.45 -7.57 -2.65
CA LEU A 102 -4.42 -6.14 -2.44
C LEU A 102 -5.86 -5.63 -2.47
N LEU A 103 -6.37 -5.17 -1.32
CA LEU A 103 -7.70 -4.57 -1.25
C LEU A 103 -7.56 -3.07 -1.45
N TYR A 104 -8.15 -2.55 -2.52
CA TYR A 104 -8.07 -1.14 -2.89
C TYR A 104 -9.23 -0.34 -2.33
N LEU A 105 -8.92 0.70 -1.56
CA LEU A 105 -9.87 1.70 -1.10
C LEU A 105 -9.50 3.06 -1.72
N GLU A 106 -10.34 3.56 -2.62
CA GLU A 106 -10.20 4.89 -3.19
C GLU A 106 -10.52 5.97 -2.13
N PHE A 107 -9.79 7.08 -2.14
CA PHE A 107 -10.15 8.22 -1.29
C PHE A 107 -11.44 8.89 -1.77
N LEU A 108 -12.34 9.17 -0.83
CA LEU A 108 -13.62 9.81 -1.11
C LEU A 108 -13.49 11.24 -1.63
N CYS A 109 -12.39 11.91 -1.31
CA CYS A 109 -12.07 13.23 -1.80
C CYS A 109 -10.65 13.26 -2.37
N LYS A 110 -10.52 13.80 -3.57
CA LYS A 110 -9.21 14.15 -4.12
C LYS A 110 -8.73 15.42 -3.46
N ILE A 111 -7.46 15.43 -3.08
CA ILE A 111 -6.80 16.64 -2.60
C ILE A 111 -6.73 17.63 -3.78
N PRO A 112 -7.32 18.85 -3.66
CA PRO A 112 -7.34 19.80 -4.76
C PRO A 112 -5.94 20.17 -5.24
N GLY A 113 -5.70 20.06 -6.55
CA GLY A 113 -4.38 20.33 -7.15
C GLY A 113 -3.35 19.22 -6.93
N LEU A 114 -3.68 18.14 -6.23
CA LEU A 114 -2.82 16.96 -6.16
C LEU A 114 -3.28 15.94 -7.22
N ASP A 115 -2.51 15.88 -8.30
CA ASP A 115 -2.68 14.90 -9.36
C ASP A 115 -1.29 14.42 -9.81
N ARG A 116 -1.07 13.11 -9.67
CA ARG A 116 0.20 12.47 -9.97
C ARG A 116 0.65 12.66 -11.42
N PHE A 117 -0.29 12.83 -12.36
CA PHE A 117 0.03 13.10 -13.76
C PHE A 117 0.72 14.45 -13.96
N TYR A 118 0.39 15.46 -13.15
CA TYR A 118 0.91 16.81 -13.30
C TYR A 118 2.09 17.11 -12.38
N HIS A 119 2.10 16.53 -11.18
CA HIS A 119 2.96 16.98 -10.09
C HIS A 119 4.09 16.00 -9.72
N GLY A 120 4.01 14.72 -10.12
CA GLY A 120 4.95 13.69 -9.66
C GLY A 120 4.98 13.55 -8.13
N ARG A 121 6.05 12.96 -7.57
CA ARG A 121 6.20 12.76 -6.10
C ARG A 121 6.52 14.03 -5.31
N ALA A 122 7.25 14.99 -5.89
CA ALA A 122 7.78 16.14 -5.12
C ALA A 122 6.68 16.99 -4.45
N TRP A 123 5.44 16.86 -4.92
CA TRP A 123 4.28 17.54 -4.35
C TRP A 123 3.51 16.69 -3.34
N SER A 124 3.58 15.35 -3.40
CA SER A 124 3.03 14.48 -2.36
C SER A 124 3.83 14.61 -1.06
N ASP A 125 5.13 14.92 -1.15
CA ASP A 125 6.00 15.23 -0.02
C ASP A 125 5.52 16.42 0.85
N VAL A 126 4.60 17.27 0.35
CA VAL A 126 4.02 18.39 1.12
C VAL A 126 2.86 17.91 2.01
N TYR A 127 2.23 16.80 1.63
CA TYR A 127 1.15 16.12 2.36
C TYR A 127 1.75 15.10 3.32
N GLN A 128 2.49 15.58 4.31
CA GLN A 128 3.05 14.71 5.33
C GLN A 128 2.01 14.57 6.43
N ASN A 129 1.30 13.44 6.43
CA ASN A 129 1.19 12.55 7.59
C ASN A 129 -0.07 11.72 7.45
N VAL A 130 0.10 10.42 7.17
CA VAL A 130 -0.92 9.43 7.49
C VAL A 130 -0.59 8.85 8.86
N GLY A 131 -1.54 8.91 9.77
CA GLY A 131 -1.41 8.34 11.09
C GLY A 131 -2.49 7.30 11.37
N VAL A 132 -2.21 6.43 12.34
CA VAL A 132 -3.15 5.43 12.84
C VAL A 132 -3.49 5.78 14.29
N THR A 133 -4.78 5.88 14.61
CA THR A 133 -5.24 6.09 15.99
C THR A 133 -5.26 4.77 16.77
N ASN A 134 -5.30 4.85 18.10
CA ASN A 134 -5.49 3.67 18.96
C ASN A 134 -6.82 2.93 18.69
N ASN A 135 -7.79 3.61 18.07
CA ASN A 135 -9.07 3.03 17.70
C ASN A 135 -9.02 2.29 16.35
N HIS A 136 -7.82 2.13 15.76
CA HIS A 136 -7.64 1.60 14.41
C HIS A 136 -8.40 2.45 13.38
N GLU A 137 -8.18 3.76 13.40
CA GLU A 137 -8.61 4.65 12.32
C GLU A 137 -7.37 5.18 11.60
N ILE A 138 -7.44 5.27 10.27
CA ILE A 138 -6.40 5.89 9.45
C ILE A 138 -6.84 7.32 9.16
N PHE A 139 -6.02 8.30 9.52
CA PHE A 139 -6.25 9.70 9.15
C PHE A 139 -5.13 10.18 8.24
N MET A 140 -5.48 10.94 7.22
CA MET A 140 -4.54 11.63 6.35
C MET A 140 -4.65 13.13 6.62
N HIS A 141 -3.56 13.74 7.07
CA HIS A 141 -3.48 15.18 7.27
C HIS A 141 -3.01 15.86 5.98
N CYS A 142 -3.81 16.81 5.48
CA CYS A 142 -3.40 17.69 4.39
C CYS A 142 -2.95 19.02 4.99
N SER A 143 -1.68 19.37 4.81
CA SER A 143 -1.08 20.64 5.25
C SER A 143 -1.59 21.83 4.44
#